data_AF-G9KBS2-F1
#
_entry.id   AF-G9KBS2-F1
#
_cell.length_a   1.000
_cell.length_b   1.000
_cell.length_c   1.000
_cell.angle_alpha   90.00
_cell.angle_beta   90.00
_cell.angle_gamma   90.00
#
_symmetry.space_group_name_H-M   'P 1'
#
loop_
_entity.id
_entity.type
_entity.pdbx_description
1 polymer ?
#
loop_
_entity_poly.entity_id
_entity_poly.type
_entity_poly.pdbx_seq_one_letter_code
_entity_poly.pdbx_strand_id
1 'polypeptide(L)'
;LELLKDSSSPSLRSCWALAQAYNPMARDLFNAAFVSCWSELNEDQQDELIRSIELALTSQDIAEVTQTLLNLAEFMEHSDKGPLPLRDDNGIVLLGERAAKCR
;
A
#
# COMPACT_ATOMS: atom_id res chain seq x y z
N LEU A 1 -7.36 7.30 -3.99
CA LEU A 1 -7.42 8.19 -5.18
C LEU A 1 -6.34 9.27 -5.13
N GLU A 2 -6.07 9.90 -3.97
CA GLU A 2 -5.00 10.91 -3.87
C GLU A 2 -3.62 10.40 -4.32
N LEU A 3 -3.26 9.15 -4.03
CA LEU A 3 -2.00 8.56 -4.54
C LEU A 3 -1.88 8.60 -6.08
N LEU A 4 -2.98 8.47 -6.82
CA LEU A 4 -2.94 8.60 -8.28
C LEU A 4 -2.70 10.04 -8.70
N LYS A 5 -3.30 10.99 -7.99
CA LYS A 5 -3.15 12.43 -8.25
C LYS A 5 -1.73 12.92 -7.95
N ASP A 6 -1.14 12.41 -6.87
CA ASP A 6 0.17 12.80 -6.36
C ASP A 6 1.32 11.91 -6.90
N SER A 7 0.99 10.90 -7.70
CA SER A 7 1.99 10.02 -8.32
C SER A 7 2.97 10.80 -9.19
N SER A 8 4.26 10.50 -9.09
CA SER A 8 5.30 11.05 -9.98
C SER A 8 5.19 10.52 -11.42
N SER A 9 4.49 9.39 -11.65
CA SER A 9 4.23 8.82 -12.98
C SER A 9 3.13 9.58 -13.74
N PRO A 10 3.43 10.18 -14.91
CA PRO A 10 2.43 10.86 -15.74
C PRO A 10 1.28 9.94 -16.18
N SER A 11 1.57 8.66 -16.42
CA SER A 11 0.59 7.67 -16.81
C SER A 11 -0.41 7.39 -15.68
N LEU A 12 0.07 7.25 -14.45
CA LEU A 12 -0.79 7.02 -13.29
C LEU A 12 -1.64 8.25 -12.95
N ARG A 13 -1.09 9.46 -13.05
CA ARG A 13 -1.87 10.70 -12.90
C ARG A 13 -2.99 10.81 -13.92
N SER A 14 -2.74 10.41 -15.17
CA SER A 14 -3.75 10.43 -16.24
C SER A 14 -4.92 9.49 -15.94
N CYS A 15 -4.70 8.42 -15.19
CA CYS A 15 -5.76 7.50 -14.76
C CYS A 15 -6.65 8.05 -13.64
N TRP A 16 -6.29 9.16 -12.97
CA TRP A 16 -7.03 9.69 -11.81
C TRP A 16 -8.51 10.00 -12.12
N ALA A 17 -8.79 10.61 -13.27
CA ALA A 17 -10.16 10.92 -13.68
C ALA A 17 -10.99 9.66 -13.92
N LEU A 18 -10.40 8.65 -14.57
CA LEU A 18 -11.08 7.39 -14.84
C LEU A 18 -11.27 6.55 -13.58
N ALA A 19 -10.30 6.55 -12.66
CA ALA A 19 -10.39 5.87 -11.38
C ALA A 19 -11.50 6.45 -10.48
N GLN A 20 -11.82 7.75 -10.61
CA GLN A 20 -12.98 8.35 -9.92
C GLN A 20 -14.32 7.85 -10.49
N ALA A 21 -14.41 7.68 -11.80
CA ALA A 21 -15.61 7.20 -12.46
C ALA A 21 -15.78 5.67 -12.36
N TYR A 22 -14.68 4.94 -12.19
CA TYR A 22 -14.63 3.48 -12.16
C TYR A 22 -13.74 2.97 -11.01
N ASN A 23 -14.36 2.76 -9.84
CA ASN A 23 -13.69 2.34 -8.61
C ASN A 23 -12.77 1.10 -8.72
N PRO A 24 -13.10 0.05 -9.49
CA PRO A 24 -12.20 -1.11 -9.60
C PRO A 24 -10.80 -0.73 -10.11
N MET A 25 -10.70 0.21 -11.05
CA MET A 25 -9.40 0.70 -11.54
C MET A 25 -8.58 1.39 -10.45
N ALA A 26 -9.22 2.05 -9.48
CA ALA A 26 -8.50 2.66 -8.36
C ALA A 26 -7.81 1.60 -7.50
N ARG A 27 -8.42 0.41 -7.36
CA ARG A 27 -7.84 -0.72 -6.63
C ARG A 27 -6.68 -1.35 -7.41
N ASP A 28 -6.85 -1.56 -8.71
CA ASP A 28 -5.82 -2.17 -9.57
C ASP A 28 -4.55 -1.30 -9.66
N LEU A 29 -4.70 0.02 -9.61
CA LEU A 29 -3.58 0.96 -9.69
C LEU A 29 -3.00 1.35 -8.33
N PHE A 30 -3.61 0.92 -7.22
CA PHE A 30 -3.22 1.35 -5.88
C PHE A 30 -1.75 1.07 -5.57
N ASN A 31 -1.28 -0.15 -5.80
CA ASN A 31 0.10 -0.55 -5.50
C ASN A 31 1.12 0.27 -6.33
N ALA A 32 0.88 0.40 -7.63
CA ALA A 32 1.75 1.19 -8.51
C ALA A 32 1.79 2.67 -8.12
N ALA A 33 0.63 3.24 -7.75
CA ALA A 33 0.54 4.62 -7.27
C ALA A 33 1.27 4.79 -5.93
N PHE A 34 1.13 3.83 -5.02
CA PHE A 34 1.84 3.83 -3.74
C PHE A 34 3.35 3.86 -3.94
N VAL A 35 3.92 2.94 -4.74
CA VAL A 35 5.38 2.87 -4.97
C VAL A 35 5.92 4.16 -5.58
N SER A 36 5.15 4.75 -6.50
CA SER A 36 5.48 6.02 -7.13
C SER A 36 5.55 7.16 -6.10
N CYS A 37 4.62 7.23 -5.16
CA CYS A 37 4.63 8.24 -4.10
C CYS A 37 5.66 7.94 -3.01
N TRP A 38 5.82 6.68 -2.62
CA TRP A 38 6.76 6.22 -1.58
C TRP A 38 8.18 6.72 -1.81
N SER A 39 8.60 6.74 -3.07
CA SER A 39 9.93 7.18 -3.49
C SER A 39 10.20 8.67 -3.29
N GLU A 40 9.15 9.48 -3.17
CA GLU A 40 9.22 10.93 -3.00
C GLU A 40 9.14 11.35 -1.52
N LEU A 41 8.81 10.40 -0.64
CA LEU A 41 8.71 10.65 0.80
C LEU A 41 10.11 10.64 1.43
N ASN A 42 10.33 11.53 2.40
CA ASN A 42 11.50 11.46 3.26
C ASN A 42 11.34 10.36 4.33
N GLU A 43 12.42 10.07 5.06
CA GLU A 43 12.44 9.00 6.07
C GLU A 43 11.37 9.18 7.16
N ASP A 44 11.18 10.40 7.69
CA ASP A 44 10.16 10.68 8.71
C ASP A 44 8.73 10.40 8.20
N GLN A 45 8.45 10.78 6.95
CA GLN A 45 7.16 10.54 6.30
C GLN A 45 6.94 9.05 6.01
N GLN A 46 7.99 8.34 5.61
CA GLN A 46 7.96 6.90 5.41
C GLN A 46 7.64 6.19 6.73
N ASP A 47 8.32 6.56 7.82
CA ASP A 47 8.08 6.03 9.16
C ASP A 47 6.65 6.26 9.66
N GLU A 48 6.10 7.45 9.45
CA GLU A 48 4.71 7.77 9.80
C GLU A 48 3.71 6.92 9.01
N LEU A 49 3.98 6.74 7.71
CA LEU A 49 3.13 5.93 6.84
C LEU A 49 3.18 4.45 7.22
N ILE A 50 4.36 3.91 7.56
CA ILE A 50 4.50 2.55 8.07
C ILE A 50 3.69 2.34 9.34
N ARG A 51 3.81 3.24 10.33
CA ARG A 51 3.01 3.15 11.56
C ARG A 51 1.51 3.16 11.27
N SER A 52 1.08 3.93 10.28
CA SER A 52 -0.32 3.98 9.86
C SER A 52 -0.78 2.66 9.23
N ILE A 53 0.08 2.02 8.42
CA ILE A 53 -0.18 0.69 7.83
C ILE A 53 -0.26 -0.38 8.91
N GLU A 54 0.68 -0.39 9.87
CA GLU A 54 0.68 -1.33 11.00
C GLU A 54 -0.59 -1.17 11.87
N LEU A 55 -0.98 0.07 12.14
CA LEU A 55 -2.22 0.35 12.86
C LEU A 55 -3.43 -0.15 12.07
N ALA A 56 -3.48 0.08 10.76
CA ALA A 56 -4.56 -0.42 9.90
C ALA A 56 -4.58 -1.97 9.82
N LEU A 57 -3.45 -2.64 9.94
CA LEU A 57 -3.39 -4.11 10.00
C LEU A 57 -3.88 -4.67 11.34
N THR A 58 -3.74 -3.91 12.43
CA THR A 58 -3.98 -4.40 13.80
C THR A 58 -5.30 -3.91 14.43
N SER A 59 -5.79 -2.74 14.04
CA SER A 59 -6.94 -2.06 14.68
C SER A 59 -8.31 -2.42 14.10
N GLN A 60 -8.36 -3.14 12.97
CA GLN A 60 -9.60 -3.43 12.25
C GLN A 60 -9.59 -4.85 11.67
N ASP A 61 -10.77 -5.38 11.35
CA ASP A 61 -10.96 -6.75 10.81
C ASP A 61 -11.76 -6.78 9.49
N ILE A 62 -11.70 -5.68 8.73
CA ILE A 62 -12.25 -5.55 7.39
C ILE A 62 -11.32 -6.28 6.42
N ALA A 63 -11.76 -7.45 5.98
CA ALA A 63 -11.00 -8.33 5.08
C ALA A 63 -10.50 -7.61 3.82
N GLU A 64 -11.32 -6.73 3.23
CA GLU A 64 -10.92 -5.96 2.03
C GLU A 64 -9.71 -5.05 2.28
N VAL A 65 -9.67 -4.36 3.43
CA VAL A 65 -8.56 -3.48 3.81
C VAL A 65 -7.31 -4.32 4.07
N THR A 66 -7.45 -5.41 4.84
CA THR A 66 -6.32 -6.30 5.11
C THR A 66 -5.75 -6.90 3.83
N GLN A 67 -6.59 -7.43 2.94
CA GLN A 67 -6.13 -7.98 1.66
C GLN A 67 -5.45 -6.93 0.78
N THR A 68 -5.96 -5.70 0.76
CA THR A 68 -5.33 -4.60 0.02
C THR A 68 -3.92 -4.31 0.53
N LEU A 69 -3.72 -4.30 1.86
CA LEU A 69 -2.41 -4.07 2.47
C LEU A 69 -1.46 -5.27 2.30
N LEU A 70 -1.98 -6.50 2.33
CA LEU A 70 -1.19 -7.71 2.02
C LEU A 70 -0.70 -7.70 0.58
N ASN A 71 -1.59 -7.38 -0.37
CA ASN A 71 -1.23 -7.25 -1.80
C ASN A 71 -0.19 -6.14 -1.99
N LEU A 72 -0.25 -5.07 -1.21
CA LEU A 72 0.75 -4.00 -1.26
C LEU A 72 2.11 -4.48 -0.74
N ALA A 73 2.14 -5.19 0.39
CA ALA A 73 3.38 -5.73 0.94
C ALA A 73 4.06 -6.69 -0.05
N GLU A 74 3.31 -7.61 -0.64
CA GLU A 74 3.80 -8.52 -1.68
C GLU A 74 4.30 -7.76 -2.91
N PHE A 75 3.58 -6.74 -3.37
CA PHE A 75 4.01 -5.93 -4.51
C PHE A 75 5.34 -5.21 -4.22
N MET A 76 5.51 -4.66 -3.02
CA MET A 76 6.72 -3.97 -2.61
C MET A 76 7.93 -4.90 -2.57
N GLU A 77 7.79 -6.14 -2.09
CA GLU A 77 8.85 -7.16 -2.08
C GLU A 77 9.45 -7.42 -3.47
N HIS A 78 8.64 -7.32 -4.52
CA HIS A 78 9.05 -7.53 -5.91
C HIS A 78 9.44 -6.23 -6.64
N SER A 79 9.28 -5.08 -5.98
CA SER A 79 9.63 -3.78 -6.55
C SER A 79 11.11 -3.45 -6.32
N ASP A 80 11.64 -2.53 -7.12
CA ASP A 80 13.01 -2.01 -6.94
C ASP A 80 13.22 -1.28 -5.60
N LYS A 81 12.15 -1.03 -4.83
CA LYS A 81 12.21 -0.39 -3.51
C LYS A 81 12.44 -1.39 -2.39
N GLY A 82 12.25 -2.67 -2.64
CA GLY A 82 12.33 -3.72 -1.63
C GLY A 82 11.12 -3.74 -0.69
N PRO A 83 11.15 -4.65 0.30
CA PRO A 83 10.04 -4.82 1.24
C PRO A 83 9.78 -3.55 2.06
N LEU A 84 8.51 -3.34 2.42
CA LEU A 84 8.16 -2.29 3.38
C LEU A 84 8.88 -2.54 4.71
N PRO A 85 9.49 -1.51 5.32
CA PRO A 85 10.15 -1.64 6.62
C PRO A 85 9.12 -1.64 7.76
N LEU A 86 8.16 -2.58 7.71
CA LEU A 86 7.31 -2.90 8.84
C LEU A 86 8.21 -3.34 10.00
N ARG A 87 7.94 -2.86 11.22
CA ARG A 87 8.85 -3.03 12.36
C ARG A 87 9.18 -4.49 12.62
N ASP A 88 10.49 -4.77 12.51
CA ASP A 88 11.23 -5.90 13.08
C ASP A 88 10.86 -7.26 12.44
N ASP A 89 11.49 -8.35 12.90
CA ASP A 89 11.20 -9.74 12.49
C ASP A 89 9.69 -10.13 12.63
N ASN A 90 8.91 -9.27 13.29
CA ASN A 90 7.47 -9.34 13.45
C ASN A 90 6.66 -8.82 12.26
N GLY A 91 7.24 -8.10 11.29
CA GLY A 91 6.51 -7.65 10.10
C GLY A 91 6.00 -8.81 9.25
N ILE A 92 6.88 -9.80 8.99
CA ILE A 92 6.52 -11.04 8.27
C ILE A 92 5.51 -11.86 9.08
N VAL A 93 5.71 -11.95 10.40
CA VAL A 93 4.79 -12.67 11.29
C VAL A 93 3.41 -12.01 11.31
N LEU A 94 3.35 -10.68 11.43
CA LEU A 94 2.11 -9.90 11.40
C LEU A 94 1.37 -10.10 10.08
N LEU A 95 2.06 -9.97 8.94
CA LEU A 95 1.46 -10.21 7.63
C LEU A 95 0.94 -11.64 7.51
N GLY A 96 1.71 -12.64 7.97
CA GLY A 96 1.32 -14.04 7.98
C GLY A 96 0.09 -14.33 8.86
N GLU A 97 0.04 -13.76 10.07
CA GLU A 97 -1.10 -13.88 10.97
C GLU A 97 -2.37 -13.26 10.39
N ARG A 98 -2.25 -12.07 9.79
CA ARG A 98 -3.38 -11.38 9.15
C ARG A 98 -3.84 -12.12 7.89
N ALA A 99 -2.93 -12.66 7.09
CA ALA A 99 -3.26 -13.48 5.92
C ALA A 99 -4.01 -14.77 6.30
N ALA A 100 -3.62 -15.42 7.41
CA ALA A 100 -4.29 -16.62 7.90
C ALA A 100 -5.73 -16.34 8.37
N LYS A 101 -5.99 -15.15 8.92
CA LYS A 101 -7.34 -14.72 9.36
C LYS A 101 -8.27 -14.36 8.20
N CYS A 102 -7.74 -14.02 7.03
CA CYS A 102 -8.54 -13.64 5.87
C CYS A 102 -8.89 -14.83 4.94
N ARG A 103 -8.64 -16.08 5.36
CA ARG A 103 -9.01 -17.31 4.61
C ARG A 103 -10.44 -17.77 4.87
#